data_AF-A0A663M362-F1
#
_entry.id   AF-A0A663M362-F1
#
_cell.length_a   1.000
_cell.length_b   1.000
_cell.length_c   1.000
_cell.angle_alpha   90.00
_cell.angle_beta   90.00
_cell.angle_gamma   90.00
#
_symmetry.space_group_name_H-M   'P 1'
#
loop_
_entity.id
_entity.type
_entity.pdbx_description
1 polymer ?
#
loop_
_entity_poly.entity_id
_entity_poly.type
_entity_poly.pdbx_seq_one_letter_code
_entity_poly.pdbx_strand_id
1 'polypeptide(L)'
;MALSCALRLPHWYLRPSSKLLSSLPSRDFSLPTEKTTAANWKEKKKAREGCSLPGSSWEERLANVVTPLWRLPYPEQLQVKYENQRKILQTLTSHLEELGIDAQKLGGLCCPLRPVVPSPVVSGYRNKSTFSVNQGPDGNPKTVGLYVGTGRARNIVCVKADHMENIPPKHKQVAQCYEEFIRRSPLDPCILFHEGGHWRELVVRTTSRGHTMAIVTFHPQELGQEALVTQKALLKEFFTCGPGAVCALTSLYFQESTMTRCSHEQSPFQLLHGEPHIFEELLSLKFRISRCLFPSKHRWSRSSVPGSQGAEPGWWGHHPPRHLLWNGHNWSISGSPSLQDNWY
;
A
#
# COMPACT_ATOMS: atom_id res chain seq x y z
N MET A 1 3.92 -13.35 50.76
CA MET A 1 2.71 -14.05 51.24
C MET A 1 1.90 -14.51 50.05
N ALA A 2 1.59 -15.80 50.02
CA ALA A 2 0.82 -16.45 48.97
C ALA A 2 -0.61 -15.90 48.87
N LEU A 3 -1.21 -15.98 47.68
CA LEU A 3 -2.51 -16.62 47.50
C LEU A 3 -2.72 -16.98 46.02
N SER A 4 -2.92 -18.28 45.83
CA SER A 4 -3.34 -18.98 44.62
C SER A 4 -4.84 -18.82 44.43
N CYS A 5 -5.31 -18.69 43.18
CA CYS A 5 -6.52 -19.40 42.77
C CYS A 5 -6.56 -19.60 41.25
N ALA A 6 -6.66 -20.87 40.85
CA ALA A 6 -6.86 -21.33 39.50
C ALA A 6 -8.35 -21.57 39.25
N LEU A 7 -8.86 -21.18 38.08
CA LEU A 7 -10.05 -21.80 37.47
C LEU A 7 -9.85 -21.93 35.95
N ARG A 8 -10.10 -23.15 35.46
CA ARG A 8 -9.90 -23.64 34.10
C ARG A 8 -11.19 -23.46 33.27
N LEU A 9 -11.02 -23.01 32.00
CA LEU A 9 -11.56 -23.52 30.71
C LEU A 9 -13.11 -23.70 30.52
N PRO A 10 -13.68 -23.60 29.28
CA PRO A 10 -13.16 -24.29 28.08
C PRO A 10 -13.22 -23.60 26.71
N HIS A 11 -12.31 -24.11 25.87
CA HIS A 11 -12.24 -24.00 24.42
C HIS A 11 -13.47 -24.63 23.74
N TRP A 12 -14.04 -23.93 22.76
CA TRP A 12 -15.02 -24.45 21.82
C TRP A 12 -14.35 -24.54 20.43
N TYR A 13 -13.97 -25.76 20.06
CA TYR A 13 -13.63 -26.16 18.70
C TYR A 13 -14.88 -26.76 18.06
N LEU A 14 -15.36 -26.16 16.96
CA LEU A 14 -16.36 -26.78 16.08
C LEU A 14 -15.63 -27.67 15.06
N ARG A 15 -15.70 -28.99 15.27
CA ARG A 15 -15.45 -30.02 14.25
C ARG A 15 -16.75 -30.32 13.49
N PRO A 16 -16.73 -30.43 12.15
CA PRO A 16 -17.83 -31.07 11.42
C PRO A 16 -17.79 -32.59 11.63
N SER A 17 -18.96 -33.15 11.92
CA SER A 17 -19.22 -34.58 12.13
C SER A 17 -19.12 -35.36 10.82
N SER A 18 -18.34 -36.43 10.82
CA SER A 18 -18.29 -37.46 9.78
C SER A 18 -19.46 -38.44 9.98
N LYS A 19 -20.45 -38.43 9.07
CA LYS A 19 -21.38 -39.54 8.81
C LYS A 19 -22.26 -39.22 7.59
N LEU A 20 -21.79 -39.54 6.40
CA LEU A 20 -22.56 -40.14 5.28
C LEU A 20 -21.62 -40.41 4.11
N LEU A 21 -21.95 -41.41 3.29
CA LEU A 21 -21.22 -41.92 2.11
C LEU A 21 -20.15 -42.98 2.41
N SER A 22 -20.61 -44.08 3.00
CA SER A 22 -20.10 -45.41 2.71
C SER A 22 -20.67 -45.90 1.37
N SER A 23 -19.88 -45.81 0.29
CA SER A 23 -19.86 -46.80 -0.81
C SER A 23 -18.99 -46.27 -1.95
N LEU A 24 -17.87 -46.95 -2.22
CA LEU A 24 -17.27 -47.26 -3.54
C LEU A 24 -15.84 -47.82 -3.34
N PRO A 25 -15.39 -48.75 -4.20
CA PRO A 25 -14.33 -49.70 -3.87
C PRO A 25 -12.92 -49.11 -4.00
N SER A 26 -12.04 -49.58 -3.12
CA SER A 26 -10.61 -49.31 -3.08
C SER A 26 -9.93 -49.59 -4.43
N ARG A 27 -9.31 -48.57 -5.01
CA ARG A 27 -8.24 -48.72 -6.01
C ARG A 27 -7.04 -47.92 -5.52
N ASP A 28 -5.97 -48.65 -5.23
CA ASP A 28 -4.66 -48.09 -4.88
C ASP A 28 -4.17 -47.19 -6.02
N PHE A 29 -4.01 -45.90 -5.72
CA PHE A 29 -3.24 -44.98 -6.54
C PHE A 29 -2.10 -44.43 -5.68
N SER A 30 -0.89 -44.88 -5.98
CA SER A 30 0.35 -44.29 -5.52
C SER A 30 0.48 -42.86 -6.08
N LEU A 31 0.44 -41.87 -5.20
CA LEU A 31 0.69 -40.46 -5.49
C LEU A 31 2.11 -40.26 -6.09
N PRO A 32 2.26 -39.68 -7.28
CA PRO A 32 3.54 -39.17 -7.74
C PRO A 32 3.85 -37.85 -7.03
N THR A 33 4.75 -37.93 -6.05
CA THR A 33 5.66 -36.90 -5.53
C THR A 33 5.44 -35.44 -5.98
N GLU A 34 4.57 -34.70 -5.27
CA GLU A 34 4.52 -33.22 -5.24
C GLU A 34 5.79 -32.57 -4.60
N LYS A 35 6.75 -33.38 -4.16
CA LYS A 35 7.95 -32.89 -3.48
C LYS A 35 8.89 -32.12 -4.41
N THR A 36 8.87 -32.39 -5.71
CA THR A 36 9.88 -31.84 -6.66
C THR A 36 9.59 -30.40 -7.06
N THR A 37 8.33 -30.01 -7.27
CA THR A 37 7.94 -28.64 -7.66
C THR A 37 7.96 -27.65 -6.49
N ALA A 38 7.54 -28.09 -5.30
CA ALA A 38 7.66 -27.32 -4.06
C ALA A 38 9.13 -27.13 -3.64
N ALA A 39 9.99 -28.12 -3.88
CA ALA A 39 11.44 -28.01 -3.68
C ALA A 39 12.05 -27.01 -4.66
N ASN A 40 11.67 -27.03 -5.94
CA ASN A 40 12.21 -26.13 -6.97
C ASN A 40 11.75 -24.66 -6.76
N TRP A 41 10.53 -24.43 -6.25
CA TRP A 41 10.07 -23.10 -5.83
C TRP A 41 10.77 -22.62 -4.54
N LYS A 42 11.00 -23.51 -3.57
CA LYS A 42 11.78 -23.21 -2.36
C LYS A 42 13.27 -23.01 -2.68
N GLU A 43 13.82 -23.69 -3.67
CA GLU A 43 15.19 -23.51 -4.17
C GLU A 43 15.33 -22.23 -4.99
N LYS A 44 14.39 -21.88 -5.87
CA LYS A 44 14.39 -20.56 -6.54
C LYS A 44 14.19 -19.41 -5.55
N LYS A 45 13.40 -19.62 -4.50
CA LYS A 45 13.25 -18.66 -3.40
C LYS A 45 14.49 -18.61 -2.52
N LYS A 46 15.14 -19.73 -2.20
CA LYS A 46 16.45 -19.79 -1.52
C LYS A 46 17.59 -19.22 -2.36
N ALA A 47 17.57 -19.40 -3.68
CA ALA A 47 18.55 -18.83 -4.61
C ALA A 47 18.35 -17.31 -4.77
N ARG A 48 17.11 -16.81 -4.61
CA ARG A 48 16.83 -15.36 -4.50
C ARG A 48 17.07 -14.80 -3.10
N GLU A 49 16.84 -15.55 -2.03
CA GLU A 49 17.15 -15.18 -0.64
C GLU A 49 18.66 -15.30 -0.35
N GLY A 50 19.42 -16.01 -1.19
CA GLY A 50 20.85 -16.26 -1.07
C GLY A 50 21.74 -15.52 -2.08
N CYS A 51 21.20 -14.87 -3.12
CA CYS A 51 22.01 -14.03 -3.99
C CYS A 51 22.12 -12.59 -3.45
N SER A 52 22.59 -12.48 -2.20
CA SER A 52 23.40 -11.32 -1.85
C SER A 52 24.75 -11.61 -2.47
N LEU A 53 25.03 -11.07 -3.66
CA LEU A 53 26.41 -10.99 -4.13
C LEU A 53 27.22 -10.37 -2.97
N PRO A 54 28.30 -11.01 -2.50
CA PRO A 54 29.19 -10.39 -1.54
C PRO A 54 29.69 -9.09 -2.19
N GLY A 55 29.26 -7.94 -1.67
CA GLY A 55 29.61 -6.62 -2.23
C GLY A 55 28.49 -5.79 -2.87
N SER A 56 27.23 -6.24 -2.88
CA SER A 56 26.12 -5.36 -3.35
C SER A 56 25.92 -4.16 -2.43
N SER A 57 25.89 -2.96 -3.02
CA SER A 57 25.72 -1.71 -2.28
C SER A 57 24.32 -1.62 -1.62
N TRP A 58 24.15 -0.75 -0.63
CA TRP A 58 22.84 -0.54 0.00
C TRP A 58 21.80 -0.04 -1.01
N GLU A 59 22.23 0.75 -1.98
CA GLU A 59 21.41 1.25 -3.08
C GLU A 59 20.86 0.11 -3.94
N GLU A 60 21.71 -0.84 -4.32
CA GLU A 60 21.31 -2.02 -5.11
C GLU A 60 20.35 -2.91 -4.31
N ARG A 61 20.63 -3.13 -3.02
CA ARG A 61 19.75 -3.90 -2.13
C ARG A 61 18.38 -3.25 -2.03
N LEU A 62 18.32 -1.92 -1.93
CA LEU A 62 17.06 -1.19 -1.91
C LEU A 62 16.32 -1.33 -3.25
N ALA A 63 17.01 -1.15 -4.38
CA ALA A 63 16.42 -1.27 -5.70
C ALA A 63 15.85 -2.69 -5.95
N ASN A 64 16.54 -3.73 -5.48
CA ASN A 64 16.06 -5.12 -5.56
C ASN A 64 14.73 -5.34 -4.79
N VAL A 65 14.52 -4.62 -3.68
CA VAL A 65 13.28 -4.72 -2.88
C VAL A 65 12.17 -3.85 -3.47
N VAL A 66 12.47 -2.61 -3.85
CA VAL A 66 11.47 -1.61 -4.20
C VAL A 66 11.06 -1.69 -5.67
N THR A 67 11.98 -2.06 -6.57
CA THR A 67 11.78 -2.17 -8.01
C THR A 67 12.45 -3.43 -8.56
N PRO A 68 11.96 -4.65 -8.27
CA PRO A 68 12.72 -5.90 -8.49
C PRO A 68 13.16 -6.21 -9.92
N LEU A 69 12.61 -5.51 -10.93
CA LEU A 69 12.95 -5.66 -12.34
C LEU A 69 13.82 -4.50 -12.87
N TRP A 70 14.37 -3.66 -11.99
CA TRP A 70 15.09 -2.42 -12.34
C TRP A 70 16.33 -2.64 -13.22
N ARG A 71 16.94 -3.83 -13.15
CA ARG A 71 18.10 -4.18 -13.99
C ARG A 71 17.75 -4.54 -15.43
N LEU A 72 16.46 -4.67 -15.75
CA LEU A 72 16.01 -5.06 -17.08
C LEU A 72 15.52 -3.82 -17.86
N PRO A 73 15.83 -3.73 -19.17
CA PRO A 73 15.17 -2.80 -20.07
C PRO A 73 13.65 -2.93 -19.99
N TYR A 74 12.93 -1.82 -20.16
CA TYR A 74 11.47 -1.79 -20.00
C TYR A 74 10.71 -2.86 -20.82
N PRO A 75 11.03 -3.13 -22.10
CA PRO A 75 10.39 -4.20 -22.87
C PRO A 75 10.55 -5.59 -22.25
N GLU A 76 11.73 -5.90 -21.71
CA GLU A 76 11.98 -7.17 -21.01
C GLU A 76 11.19 -7.25 -19.71
N GLN A 77 11.00 -6.13 -19.00
CA GLN A 77 10.11 -6.11 -17.83
C GLN A 77 8.67 -6.47 -18.20
N LEU A 78 8.18 -6.01 -19.36
CA LEU A 78 6.86 -6.36 -19.85
C LEU A 78 6.77 -7.84 -20.21
N GLN A 79 7.81 -8.40 -20.84
CA GLN A 79 7.86 -9.83 -21.16
C GLN A 79 7.86 -10.70 -19.90
N VAL A 80 8.66 -10.34 -18.88
CA VAL A 80 8.67 -11.05 -17.60
C VAL A 80 7.28 -11.02 -16.94
N LYS A 81 6.58 -9.89 -17.01
CA LYS A 81 5.20 -9.77 -16.50
C LYS A 81 4.23 -10.64 -17.28
N TYR A 82 4.31 -10.62 -18.60
CA TYR A 82 3.45 -11.43 -19.48
C TYR A 82 3.62 -12.93 -19.20
N GLU A 83 4.86 -13.42 -19.17
CA GLU A 83 5.14 -14.84 -18.91
C GLU A 83 4.73 -15.28 -17.50
N ASN A 84 4.85 -14.39 -16.50
CA ASN A 84 4.34 -14.69 -15.16
C ASN A 84 2.81 -14.84 -15.15
N GLN A 85 2.08 -13.96 -15.85
CA GLN A 85 0.61 -14.09 -15.97
C GLN A 85 0.22 -15.35 -16.72
N ARG A 86 0.94 -15.68 -17.80
CA ARG A 86 0.73 -16.92 -18.56
C ARG A 86 0.88 -18.15 -17.67
N LYS A 87 1.95 -18.22 -16.87
CA LYS A 87 2.16 -19.34 -15.93
C LYS A 87 1.05 -19.47 -14.91
N ILE A 88 0.57 -18.36 -14.35
CA ILE A 88 -0.57 -18.36 -13.41
C ILE A 88 -1.83 -18.92 -14.10
N LEU A 89 -2.11 -18.48 -15.33
CA LEU A 89 -3.25 -18.99 -16.10
C LEU A 89 -3.10 -20.47 -16.46
N GLN A 90 -1.89 -20.93 -16.78
CA GLN A 90 -1.63 -22.36 -17.02
C GLN A 90 -1.94 -23.19 -15.77
N THR A 91 -1.46 -22.76 -14.59
CA THR A 91 -1.77 -23.44 -13.32
C THR A 91 -3.28 -23.47 -13.05
N LEU A 92 -3.99 -22.36 -13.28
CA LEU A 92 -5.44 -22.32 -13.14
C LEU A 92 -6.13 -23.26 -14.14
N THR A 93 -5.64 -23.32 -15.39
CA THR A 93 -6.20 -24.19 -16.43
C THR A 93 -6.07 -25.65 -16.02
N SER A 94 -4.90 -26.09 -15.55
CA SER A 94 -4.70 -27.45 -15.03
C SER A 94 -5.63 -27.78 -13.86
N HIS A 95 -5.82 -26.85 -12.92
CA HIS A 95 -6.75 -27.08 -11.81
C HIS A 95 -8.21 -27.20 -12.26
N LEU A 96 -8.63 -26.48 -13.30
CA LEU A 96 -9.98 -26.58 -13.84
C LEU A 96 -10.21 -27.93 -14.53
N GLU A 97 -9.21 -28.42 -15.27
CA GLU A 97 -9.23 -29.73 -15.91
C GLU A 97 -9.32 -30.87 -14.88
N GLU A 98 -8.55 -30.79 -13.79
CA GLU A 98 -8.61 -31.75 -12.68
C GLU A 98 -10.00 -31.82 -12.04
N LEU A 99 -10.75 -30.71 -12.06
CA LEU A 99 -12.13 -30.64 -11.57
C LEU A 99 -13.16 -31.09 -12.62
N GLY A 100 -12.73 -31.55 -13.79
CA GLY A 100 -13.60 -31.99 -14.88
C GLY A 100 -14.30 -30.85 -15.61
N ILE A 101 -13.84 -29.60 -15.44
CA ILE A 101 -14.34 -28.44 -16.17
C ILE A 101 -13.55 -28.36 -17.48
N ASP A 102 -14.22 -28.49 -18.61
CA ASP A 102 -13.61 -28.25 -19.91
C ASP A 102 -13.27 -26.76 -20.05
N ALA A 103 -12.02 -26.45 -19.74
CA ALA A 103 -11.51 -25.09 -19.70
C ALA A 103 -10.59 -24.78 -20.89
N GLN A 104 -10.08 -25.79 -21.62
CA GLN A 104 -9.07 -25.53 -22.65
C GLN A 104 -9.68 -24.81 -23.86
N LYS A 105 -9.17 -23.60 -24.13
CA LYS A 105 -9.41 -22.88 -25.39
C LYS A 105 -8.19 -22.97 -26.30
N LEU A 106 -8.33 -22.46 -27.53
CA LEU A 106 -7.21 -22.29 -28.48
C LEU A 106 -5.98 -21.68 -27.78
N GLY A 107 -4.88 -22.42 -27.74
CA GLY A 107 -3.61 -21.99 -27.12
C GLY A 107 -3.32 -22.54 -25.72
N GLY A 108 -4.09 -23.51 -25.21
CA GLY A 108 -3.77 -24.24 -23.98
C GLY A 108 -3.94 -23.43 -22.69
N LEU A 109 -4.85 -22.44 -22.70
CA LEU A 109 -5.19 -21.60 -21.56
C LEU A 109 -6.71 -21.55 -21.38
N CYS A 110 -7.16 -21.34 -20.15
CA CYS A 110 -8.58 -21.22 -19.80
C CYS A 110 -9.24 -19.93 -20.33
N CYS A 111 -8.45 -18.93 -20.70
CA CYS A 111 -8.91 -17.70 -21.33
C CYS A 111 -7.81 -17.03 -22.17
N PRO A 112 -8.17 -16.17 -23.14
CA PRO A 112 -7.18 -15.42 -23.92
C PRO A 112 -6.35 -14.48 -23.05
N LEU A 113 -5.02 -14.60 -23.12
CA LEU A 113 -4.10 -13.69 -22.46
C LEU A 113 -3.74 -12.54 -23.41
N ARG A 114 -4.14 -11.31 -23.06
CA ARG A 114 -3.76 -10.10 -23.80
C ARG A 114 -2.35 -9.63 -23.43
N PRO A 115 -1.64 -8.93 -24.32
CA PRO A 115 -0.36 -8.30 -24.00
C PRO A 115 -0.47 -7.33 -22.82
N VAL A 116 0.64 -7.16 -22.09
CA VAL A 116 0.71 -6.19 -20.98
C VAL A 116 0.73 -4.78 -21.56
N VAL A 117 -0.23 -3.95 -21.16
CA VAL A 117 -0.29 -2.54 -21.57
C VAL A 117 0.89 -1.78 -20.94
N PRO A 118 1.77 -1.15 -21.74
CA PRO A 118 2.87 -0.37 -21.22
C PRO A 118 2.39 0.91 -20.52
N SER A 119 3.12 1.32 -19.49
CA SER A 119 2.95 2.62 -18.85
C SER A 119 3.54 3.70 -19.77
N PRO A 120 2.85 4.84 -19.97
CA PRO A 120 3.40 5.96 -20.73
C PRO A 120 4.56 6.65 -20.02
N VAL A 121 4.71 6.43 -18.70
CA VAL A 121 5.78 7.00 -17.87
C VAL A 121 6.42 5.88 -17.06
N VAL A 122 7.74 5.72 -17.20
CA VAL A 122 8.51 4.62 -16.59
C VAL A 122 9.41 5.07 -15.42
N SER A 123 9.69 6.36 -15.31
CA SER A 123 10.44 6.98 -14.22
C SER A 123 9.59 8.03 -13.50
N GLY A 124 9.77 8.18 -12.19
CA GLY A 124 9.05 9.16 -11.37
C GLY A 124 7.52 9.01 -11.36
N TYR A 125 6.97 7.84 -11.69
CA TYR A 125 5.53 7.66 -11.88
C TYR A 125 4.71 7.62 -10.59
N ARG A 126 5.36 7.53 -9.41
CA ARG A 126 4.64 7.46 -8.12
C ARG A 126 4.04 8.80 -7.75
N ASN A 127 2.73 8.82 -7.51
CA ASN A 127 2.04 9.96 -6.94
C ASN A 127 1.99 9.93 -5.40
N LYS A 128 2.44 8.83 -4.78
CA LYS A 128 2.57 8.69 -3.32
C LYS A 128 3.85 7.92 -2.97
N SER A 129 4.66 8.49 -2.08
CA SER A 129 5.77 7.82 -1.40
C SER A 129 5.56 7.86 0.10
N THR A 130 5.88 6.75 0.78
CA THR A 130 5.92 6.66 2.24
C THR A 130 7.36 6.36 2.61
N PHE A 131 7.97 7.27 3.35
CA PHE A 131 9.34 7.18 3.84
C PHE A 131 9.30 6.85 5.33
N SER A 132 10.17 5.95 5.75
CA SER A 132 10.35 5.58 7.14
C SER A 132 11.56 6.32 7.74
N VAL A 133 11.66 6.32 9.07
CA VAL A 133 12.78 6.91 9.81
C VAL A 133 13.39 5.83 10.68
N ASN A 134 14.68 5.53 10.48
CA ASN A 134 15.44 4.57 11.29
C ASN A 134 16.95 4.74 11.04
N GLN A 135 17.76 3.92 11.69
CA GLN A 135 19.20 3.85 11.51
C GLN A 135 19.60 3.61 10.06
N GLY A 136 20.47 4.48 9.55
CA GLY A 136 21.04 4.40 8.21
C GLY A 136 22.27 3.49 8.13
N PRO A 137 22.77 3.19 6.92
CA PRO A 137 24.03 2.50 6.71
C PRO A 137 25.25 3.13 7.37
N ASP A 138 25.20 4.44 7.57
CA ASP A 138 26.23 5.26 8.23
C ASP A 138 26.16 5.19 9.77
N GLY A 139 25.20 4.43 10.31
CA GLY A 139 24.95 4.33 11.74
C GLY A 139 24.10 5.47 12.30
N ASN A 140 23.71 6.47 11.50
CA ASN A 140 22.92 7.60 11.97
C ASN A 140 21.48 7.17 12.27
N PRO A 141 20.94 7.38 13.49
CA PRO A 141 19.61 6.90 13.87
C PRO A 141 18.47 7.61 13.14
N LYS A 142 18.71 8.79 12.57
CA LYS A 142 17.72 9.70 11.98
C LYS A 142 17.92 9.78 10.47
N THR A 143 17.86 8.63 9.80
CA THR A 143 17.89 8.53 8.33
C THR A 143 16.46 8.38 7.81
N VAL A 144 16.10 9.17 6.80
CA VAL A 144 14.77 9.12 6.16
C VAL A 144 14.89 8.39 4.83
N GLY A 145 14.15 7.29 4.69
CA GLY A 145 14.31 6.45 3.53
C GLY A 145 13.33 5.29 3.48
N LEU A 146 13.80 4.16 2.95
CA LEU A 146 13.03 2.95 2.79
C LEU A 146 13.78 1.79 3.44
N TYR A 147 13.04 0.83 3.98
CA TYR A 147 13.63 -0.30 4.68
C TYR A 147 14.20 -1.35 3.73
N VAL A 148 15.42 -1.77 4.05
CA VAL A 148 16.07 -2.98 3.55
C VAL A 148 16.24 -3.93 4.72
N GLY A 149 16.03 -5.23 4.50
CA GLY A 149 16.11 -6.25 5.55
C GLY A 149 14.74 -6.64 6.11
N THR A 150 14.75 -7.43 7.18
CA THR A 150 13.53 -7.97 7.79
C THR A 150 13.56 -7.82 9.30
N GLY A 151 12.40 -7.55 9.90
CA GLY A 151 12.29 -7.47 11.37
C GLY A 151 12.64 -8.78 12.06
N ARG A 152 12.33 -9.93 11.42
CA ARG A 152 12.67 -11.26 11.96
C ARG A 152 14.17 -11.45 12.12
N ALA A 153 14.97 -10.98 11.16
CA ALA A 153 16.43 -11.07 11.22
C ALA A 153 17.06 -9.91 11.98
N ARG A 154 16.26 -8.98 12.54
CA ARG A 154 16.71 -7.78 13.26
C ARG A 154 17.78 -6.97 12.50
N ASN A 155 17.68 -6.94 11.18
CA ASN A 155 18.66 -6.31 10.29
C ASN A 155 18.03 -5.23 9.40
N ILE A 156 17.00 -4.53 9.92
CA ILE A 156 16.35 -3.45 9.18
C ILE A 156 17.29 -2.25 9.14
N VAL A 157 17.60 -1.76 7.94
CA VAL A 157 18.37 -0.54 7.71
C VAL A 157 17.52 0.42 6.88
N CYS A 158 17.53 1.70 7.23
CA CYS A 158 16.88 2.76 6.46
C CYS A 158 17.83 3.27 5.38
N VAL A 159 17.54 2.97 4.11
CA VAL A 159 18.36 3.40 2.99
C VAL A 159 17.69 4.58 2.31
N LYS A 160 18.45 5.66 2.08
CA LYS A 160 17.94 6.82 1.34
C LYS A 160 17.50 6.42 -0.05
N ALA A 161 16.49 7.11 -0.57
CA ALA A 161 15.83 6.71 -1.83
C ALA A 161 16.19 7.63 -3.01
N ASP A 162 17.32 8.35 -2.94
CA ASP A 162 17.74 9.34 -3.93
C ASP A 162 17.95 8.75 -5.32
N HIS A 163 18.49 7.53 -5.39
CA HIS A 163 18.73 6.78 -6.62
C HIS A 163 17.50 6.07 -7.18
N MET A 164 16.38 6.04 -6.45
CA MET A 164 15.20 5.28 -6.87
C MET A 164 14.49 5.93 -8.06
N GLU A 165 14.47 5.25 -9.21
CA GLU A 165 13.84 5.76 -10.44
C GLU A 165 12.32 5.91 -10.32
N ASN A 166 11.66 5.04 -9.56
CA ASN A 166 10.20 5.08 -9.45
C ASN A 166 9.66 6.24 -8.59
N ILE A 167 10.53 6.95 -7.87
CA ILE A 167 10.16 8.03 -6.95
C ILE A 167 10.44 9.39 -7.63
N PRO A 168 9.45 10.30 -7.70
CA PRO A 168 9.66 11.62 -8.28
C PRO A 168 10.72 12.44 -7.53
N PRO A 169 11.47 13.34 -8.21
CA PRO A 169 12.43 14.24 -7.56
C PRO A 169 11.82 15.03 -6.40
N LYS A 170 10.56 15.48 -6.54
CA LYS A 170 9.87 16.24 -5.49
C LYS A 170 9.71 15.44 -4.20
N HIS A 171 9.44 14.14 -4.28
CA HIS A 171 9.31 13.30 -3.09
C HIS A 171 10.67 13.10 -2.40
N LYS A 172 11.75 12.99 -3.18
CA LYS A 172 13.12 12.88 -2.67
C LYS A 172 13.53 14.16 -1.93
N GLN A 173 13.26 15.32 -2.54
CA GLN A 173 13.52 16.63 -1.92
C GLN A 173 12.83 16.77 -0.56
N VAL A 174 11.53 16.44 -0.48
CA VAL A 174 10.78 16.53 0.79
C VAL A 174 11.34 15.57 1.84
N ALA A 175 11.75 14.35 1.44
CA ALA A 175 12.37 13.39 2.34
C ALA A 175 13.73 13.88 2.88
N GLN A 176 14.57 14.49 2.02
CA GLN A 176 15.85 15.08 2.41
C GLN A 176 15.66 16.24 3.40
N CYS A 177 14.72 17.16 3.12
CA CYS A 177 14.42 18.27 4.03
C CYS A 177 13.86 17.76 5.37
N TYR A 178 13.01 16.73 5.35
CA TYR A 178 12.52 16.13 6.58
C TYR A 178 13.64 15.46 7.38
N GLU A 179 14.59 14.79 6.73
CA GLU A 179 15.79 14.23 7.37
C GLU A 179 16.60 15.32 8.08
N GLU A 180 16.85 16.42 7.39
CA GLU A 180 17.57 17.56 7.96
C GLU A 180 16.85 18.13 9.19
N PHE A 181 15.52 18.25 9.13
CA PHE A 181 14.71 18.70 10.24
C PHE A 181 14.82 17.77 11.46
N ILE A 182 14.59 16.46 11.29
CA ILE A 182 14.60 15.52 12.41
C ILE A 182 16.00 15.39 13.03
N ARG A 183 17.07 15.53 12.23
CA ARG A 183 18.46 15.50 12.73
C ARG A 183 18.77 16.66 13.68
N ARG A 184 18.11 17.81 13.51
CA ARG A 184 18.21 18.97 14.42
C ARG A 184 17.30 18.84 15.64
N SER A 185 16.25 18.03 15.57
CA SER A 185 15.35 17.79 16.70
C SER A 185 16.05 16.98 17.81
N PRO A 186 15.86 17.32 19.09
CA PRO A 186 16.35 16.51 20.20
C PRO A 186 15.59 15.18 20.34
N LEU A 187 14.38 15.09 19.78
CA LEU A 187 13.54 13.89 19.87
C LEU A 187 14.02 12.78 18.93
N ASP A 188 13.92 11.55 19.41
CA ASP A 188 14.32 10.35 18.68
C ASP A 188 13.22 9.82 17.74
N PRO A 189 13.57 9.01 16.74
CA PRO A 189 12.60 8.33 15.90
C PRO A 189 11.89 7.21 16.65
N CYS A 190 10.58 7.05 16.42
CA CYS A 190 9.79 5.98 16.99
C CYS A 190 9.68 4.81 16.01
N ILE A 191 10.59 3.85 16.14
CA ILE A 191 10.64 2.65 15.29
C ILE A 191 9.82 1.52 15.92
N LEU A 192 10.11 1.24 17.19
CA LEU A 192 9.42 0.26 18.01
C LEU A 192 8.75 0.99 19.17
N PHE A 193 7.43 0.84 19.31
CA PHE A 193 6.67 1.62 20.31
C PHE A 193 7.12 1.40 21.75
N HIS A 194 7.73 0.25 22.06
CA HIS A 194 8.25 -0.05 23.39
C HIS A 194 9.63 0.54 23.65
N GLU A 195 10.37 0.97 22.62
CA GLU A 195 11.72 1.53 22.77
C GLU A 195 11.72 3.06 22.95
N GLY A 196 10.59 3.72 22.76
CA GLY A 196 10.52 5.18 22.87
C GLY A 196 10.50 5.90 21.52
N GLY A 197 10.66 7.21 21.58
CA GLY A 197 10.78 8.09 20.41
C GLY A 197 9.46 8.66 19.91
N HIS A 198 9.58 9.64 19.02
CA HIS A 198 8.47 10.47 18.57
C HIS A 198 8.34 10.54 17.05
N TRP A 199 9.42 10.80 16.32
CA TRP A 199 9.33 11.02 14.87
C TRP A 199 9.09 9.71 14.12
N ARG A 200 8.06 9.68 13.26
CA ARG A 200 7.73 8.51 12.45
C ARG A 200 7.74 8.85 10.97
N GLU A 201 7.01 8.04 10.20
CA GLU A 201 6.96 8.08 8.75
C GLU A 201 6.54 9.45 8.19
N LEU A 202 7.06 9.72 7.00
CA LEU A 202 6.69 10.84 6.16
C LEU A 202 5.97 10.29 4.93
N VAL A 203 4.77 10.77 4.65
CA VAL A 203 4.06 10.49 3.40
C VAL A 203 4.08 11.73 2.52
N VAL A 204 4.56 11.59 1.30
CA VAL A 204 4.56 12.64 0.29
C VAL A 204 3.64 12.26 -0.85
N ARG A 205 2.78 13.18 -1.26
CA ARG A 205 1.92 13.05 -2.44
C ARG A 205 2.12 14.20 -3.39
N THR A 206 2.09 13.89 -4.68
CA THR A 206 2.08 14.89 -5.75
C THR A 206 0.92 14.64 -6.71
N THR A 207 0.48 15.71 -7.37
CA THR A 207 -0.57 15.68 -8.40
C THR A 207 -0.01 16.13 -9.74
N SER A 208 -0.72 15.85 -10.85
CA SER A 208 -0.35 16.35 -12.18
C SER A 208 -0.35 17.88 -12.26
N ARG A 209 -1.13 18.53 -11.38
CA ARG A 209 -1.21 19.98 -11.23
C ARG A 209 -0.05 20.61 -10.46
N GLY A 210 0.95 19.82 -10.07
CA GLY A 210 2.10 20.29 -9.30
C GLY A 210 1.85 20.45 -7.79
N HIS A 211 0.64 20.17 -7.29
CA HIS A 211 0.40 20.20 -5.84
C HIS A 211 1.26 19.16 -5.12
N THR A 212 1.82 19.54 -3.97
CA THR A 212 2.64 18.68 -3.12
C THR A 212 2.08 18.68 -1.69
N MET A 213 1.74 17.50 -1.18
CA MET A 213 1.27 17.31 0.20
C MET A 213 2.26 16.45 0.96
N ALA A 214 2.65 16.92 2.16
CA ALA A 214 3.42 16.14 3.12
C ALA A 214 2.56 15.84 4.35
N ILE A 215 2.66 14.62 4.86
CA ILE A 215 2.01 14.17 6.08
C ILE A 215 3.09 13.56 6.96
N VAL A 216 3.33 14.16 8.12
CA VAL A 216 4.28 13.67 9.12
C VAL A 216 3.51 12.94 10.21
N THR A 217 3.88 11.70 10.46
CA THR A 217 3.35 10.91 11.57
C THR A 217 4.26 11.09 12.78
N PHE A 218 3.65 11.28 13.95
CA PHE A 218 4.33 11.52 15.21
C PHE A 218 3.70 10.68 16.31
N HIS A 219 4.52 10.09 17.18
CA HIS A 219 4.05 9.38 18.35
C HIS A 219 4.10 10.32 19.56
N PRO A 220 2.94 10.69 20.16
CA PRO A 220 2.93 11.66 21.26
C PRO A 220 3.63 11.12 22.52
N GLN A 221 3.56 9.81 22.77
CA GLN A 221 4.07 9.20 24.02
C GLN A 221 3.52 9.95 25.24
N GLU A 222 4.39 10.31 26.18
CA GLU A 222 4.06 11.08 27.38
C GLU A 222 4.33 12.59 27.18
N LEU A 223 4.54 13.05 25.94
CA LEU A 223 4.82 14.45 25.65
C LEU A 223 3.58 15.30 25.97
N GLY A 224 3.76 16.32 26.82
CA GLY A 224 2.69 17.26 27.17
C GLY A 224 2.18 18.05 25.95
N GLN A 225 0.95 18.56 26.06
CA GLN A 225 0.29 19.29 24.97
C GLN A 225 1.09 20.51 24.49
N GLU A 226 1.73 21.24 25.42
CA GLU A 226 2.58 22.40 25.11
C GLU A 226 3.77 22.01 24.24
N ALA A 227 4.49 20.95 24.63
CA ALA A 227 5.63 20.45 23.88
C ALA A 227 5.20 19.92 22.49
N LEU A 228 4.03 19.28 22.37
CA LEU A 228 3.46 18.86 21.08
C LEU A 228 3.16 20.07 20.17
N VAL A 229 2.58 21.14 20.72
CA VAL A 229 2.33 22.38 19.97
C VAL A 229 3.65 22.99 19.49
N THR A 230 4.68 23.00 20.34
CA THR A 230 6.03 23.45 19.96
C THR A 230 6.61 22.63 18.81
N GLN A 231 6.51 21.29 18.84
CA GLN A 231 7.00 20.45 17.73
C GLN A 231 6.25 20.72 16.42
N LYS A 232 4.92 20.91 16.47
CA LYS A 232 4.12 21.27 15.30
C LYS A 232 4.51 22.64 14.74
N ALA A 233 4.76 23.61 15.62
CA ALA A 233 5.20 24.95 15.24
C ALA A 233 6.58 24.93 14.56
N LEU A 234 7.55 24.23 15.15
CA LEU A 234 8.89 24.06 14.58
C LEU A 234 8.86 23.38 13.21
N LEU A 235 8.06 22.31 13.06
CA LEU A 235 7.89 21.62 11.79
C LEU A 235 7.27 22.54 10.73
N LYS A 236 6.24 23.30 11.10
CA LYS A 236 5.58 24.27 10.23
C LYS A 236 6.57 25.35 9.78
N GLU A 237 7.29 25.95 10.72
CA GLU A 237 8.26 27.01 10.45
C GLU A 237 9.38 26.51 9.52
N PHE A 238 9.92 25.32 9.78
CA PHE A 238 10.97 24.73 8.95
C PHE A 238 10.58 24.60 7.47
N PHE A 239 9.34 24.16 7.19
CA PHE A 239 8.86 23.94 5.83
C PHE A 239 8.25 25.19 5.16
N THR A 240 8.05 26.29 5.89
CA THR A 240 7.44 27.51 5.36
C THR A 240 8.43 28.66 5.26
N CYS A 241 9.25 28.87 6.29
CA CYS A 241 10.22 29.96 6.37
C CYS A 241 11.68 29.46 6.47
N GLY A 242 11.88 28.19 6.84
CA GLY A 242 13.19 27.59 7.02
C GLY A 242 13.78 26.92 5.76
N PRO A 243 14.82 26.10 5.91
CA PRO A 243 15.46 25.38 4.80
C PRO A 243 14.51 24.50 3.99
N GLY A 244 13.44 23.99 4.62
CA GLY A 244 12.40 23.19 3.97
C GLY A 244 11.49 23.98 3.03
N ALA A 245 11.53 25.33 3.04
CA ALA A 245 10.69 26.17 2.17
C ALA A 245 10.89 25.89 0.67
N VAL A 246 12.07 25.40 0.28
CA VAL A 246 12.37 24.95 -1.09
C VAL A 246 11.43 23.82 -1.57
N CYS A 247 10.82 23.09 -0.63
CA CYS A 247 9.82 22.07 -0.93
C CYS A 247 8.49 22.66 -1.43
N ALA A 248 8.22 23.95 -1.22
CA ALA A 248 7.01 24.63 -1.70
C ALA A 248 5.73 23.79 -1.51
N LEU A 249 5.49 23.34 -0.27
CA LEU A 249 4.39 22.43 0.04
C LEU A 249 3.06 23.13 -0.14
N THR A 250 2.14 22.52 -0.88
CA THR A 250 0.74 22.95 -0.97
C THR A 250 -0.02 22.63 0.30
N SER A 251 0.32 21.52 0.95
CA SER A 251 -0.32 21.08 2.20
C SER A 251 0.71 20.41 3.11
N LEU A 252 0.74 20.81 4.38
CA LEU A 252 1.51 20.14 5.43
C LEU A 252 0.57 19.65 6.52
N TYR A 253 0.61 18.35 6.76
CA TYR A 253 -0.19 17.66 7.76
C TYR A 253 0.66 17.03 8.86
N PHE A 254 0.08 16.98 10.04
CA PHE A 254 0.60 16.29 11.20
C PHE A 254 -0.41 15.27 11.69
N GLN A 255 0.05 14.05 11.97
CA GLN A 255 -0.79 12.98 12.48
C GLN A 255 -0.19 12.41 13.77
N GLU A 256 -0.90 12.58 14.88
CA GLU A 256 -0.56 11.96 16.17
C GLU A 256 -1.08 10.53 16.20
N SER A 257 -0.20 9.54 16.21
CA SER A 257 -0.56 8.12 16.11
C SER A 257 0.22 7.28 17.11
N THR A 258 -0.50 6.68 18.07
CA THR A 258 0.04 5.75 19.06
C THR A 258 0.09 4.30 18.59
N MET A 259 -0.49 3.98 17.43
CA MET A 259 -0.48 2.63 16.86
C MET A 259 0.15 2.57 15.47
N THR A 260 0.43 1.35 15.00
CA THR A 260 0.97 1.10 13.66
C THR A 260 -0.09 1.31 12.57
N ARG A 261 -1.36 1.13 12.92
CA ARG A 261 -2.52 1.37 12.05
C ARG A 261 -3.62 2.01 12.89
N CYS A 262 -4.10 3.16 12.46
CA CYS A 262 -5.22 3.86 13.07
C CYS A 262 -6.22 4.27 11.99
N SER A 263 -7.51 4.26 12.32
CA SER A 263 -8.49 4.97 11.50
C SER A 263 -8.29 6.49 11.62
N HIS A 264 -8.84 7.24 10.67
CA HIS A 264 -8.83 8.70 10.74
C HIS A 264 -9.56 9.23 11.99
N GLU A 265 -10.56 8.51 12.48
CA GLU A 265 -11.33 8.88 13.68
C GLU A 265 -10.47 8.74 14.94
N GLN A 266 -9.61 7.72 14.99
CA GLN A 266 -8.70 7.47 16.11
C GLN A 266 -7.48 8.39 16.10
N SER A 267 -7.05 8.81 14.92
CA SER A 267 -5.85 9.62 14.72
C SER A 267 -6.10 10.64 13.60
N PRO A 268 -6.74 11.78 13.93
CA PRO A 268 -7.14 12.77 12.94
C PRO A 268 -5.94 13.52 12.35
N PHE A 269 -6.02 13.84 11.05
CA PHE A 269 -5.01 14.66 10.39
C PHE A 269 -5.20 16.14 10.74
N GLN A 270 -4.15 16.76 11.27
CA GLN A 270 -4.13 18.17 11.63
C GLN A 270 -3.39 18.96 10.55
N LEU A 271 -4.07 19.94 9.95
CA LEU A 271 -3.47 20.82 8.94
C LEU A 271 -2.58 21.85 9.64
N LEU A 272 -1.28 21.85 9.32
CA LEU A 272 -0.33 22.83 9.85
C LEU A 272 -0.18 24.04 8.91
N HIS A 273 -0.21 23.80 7.59
CA HIS A 273 -0.02 24.83 6.57
C HIS A 273 -0.67 24.46 5.23
N GLY A 274 -1.14 25.49 4.51
CA GLY A 274 -1.59 25.38 3.13
C GLY A 274 -3.04 24.92 2.98
N GLU A 275 -3.34 24.30 1.85
CA GLU A 275 -4.70 23.88 1.48
C GLU A 275 -5.08 22.57 2.16
N PRO A 276 -6.35 22.38 2.57
CA PRO A 276 -6.79 21.13 3.17
C PRO A 276 -6.85 19.96 2.17
N HIS A 277 -6.89 20.27 0.88
CA HIS A 277 -7.14 19.30 -0.18
C HIS A 277 -6.30 19.59 -1.41
N ILE A 278 -5.66 18.55 -1.94
CA ILE A 278 -5.05 18.58 -3.27
C ILE A 278 -5.95 17.83 -4.25
N PHE A 279 -5.89 18.24 -5.51
CA PHE A 279 -6.71 17.68 -6.58
C PHE A 279 -5.86 17.06 -7.67
N GLU A 280 -6.29 15.91 -8.17
CA GLU A 280 -5.73 15.21 -9.32
C GLU A 280 -6.72 15.27 -10.48
N GLU A 281 -6.21 15.31 -11.70
CA GLU A 281 -7.01 15.27 -12.92
C GLU A 281 -6.75 13.97 -13.67
N LEU A 282 -7.83 13.28 -14.05
CA LEU A 282 -7.79 12.00 -14.75
C LEU A 282 -8.98 11.93 -15.68
N LEU A 283 -8.74 11.80 -16.99
CA LEU A 283 -9.80 11.74 -18.02
C LEU A 283 -10.81 12.90 -17.92
N SER A 284 -10.30 14.13 -17.77
CA SER A 284 -11.09 15.35 -17.57
C SER A 284 -11.93 15.40 -16.29
N LEU A 285 -11.78 14.43 -15.38
CA LEU A 285 -12.41 14.43 -14.06
C LEU A 285 -11.43 14.93 -13.00
N LYS A 286 -11.95 15.73 -12.06
CA LYS A 286 -11.19 16.28 -10.94
C LYS A 286 -11.46 15.48 -9.67
N PHE A 287 -10.43 14.84 -9.13
CA PHE A 287 -10.50 14.01 -7.93
C PHE A 287 -9.87 14.71 -6.73
N ARG A 288 -10.59 14.81 -5.62
CA ARG A 288 -10.03 15.23 -4.34
C ARG A 288 -9.20 14.09 -3.75
N ILE A 289 -7.91 14.31 -3.52
CA ILE A 289 -7.02 13.29 -2.96
C ILE A 289 -7.18 13.22 -1.45
N SER A 290 -7.50 12.02 -0.94
CA SER A 290 -7.62 11.76 0.49
C SER A 290 -6.25 11.76 1.20
N ARG A 291 -6.25 12.24 2.44
CA ARG A 291 -5.12 12.18 3.38
C ARG A 291 -4.83 10.74 3.84
N CYS A 292 -5.86 9.89 3.86
CA CYS A 292 -5.75 8.50 4.29
C CYS A 292 -4.82 7.67 3.41
N LEU A 293 -4.11 6.74 4.05
CA LEU A 293 -3.05 5.90 3.49
C LEU A 293 -3.53 4.83 2.48
N PHE A 294 -4.51 5.11 1.60
CA PHE A 294 -4.90 4.14 0.57
C PHE A 294 -3.70 3.74 -0.32
N PRO A 295 -3.41 2.44 -0.51
CA PRO A 295 -2.14 1.97 -1.08
C PRO A 295 -2.01 2.05 -2.60
N SER A 296 -2.90 2.74 -3.34
CA SER A 296 -2.70 2.87 -4.79
C SER A 296 -1.53 3.84 -5.09
N LYS A 297 -0.51 3.35 -5.81
CA LYS A 297 0.79 4.02 -6.02
C LYS A 297 1.08 4.41 -7.48
N HIS A 298 0.20 4.10 -8.43
CA HIS A 298 0.46 4.26 -9.87
C HIS A 298 -0.62 5.13 -10.55
N ARG A 299 -0.21 6.30 -11.07
CA ARG A 299 -1.06 7.29 -11.74
C ARG A 299 -1.46 6.87 -13.17
N TRP A 300 -0.47 6.43 -13.96
CA TRP A 300 -0.60 6.32 -15.42
C TRP A 300 -1.16 4.99 -15.94
N SER A 301 -1.16 3.94 -15.11
CA SER A 301 -1.80 2.67 -15.47
C SER A 301 -3.34 2.73 -15.43
N ARG A 302 -3.92 3.85 -14.99
CA ARG A 302 -5.38 4.04 -14.91
C ARG A 302 -5.97 4.76 -16.14
N SER A 303 -5.14 5.40 -16.96
CA SER A 303 -5.59 6.25 -18.07
C SER A 303 -5.55 5.58 -19.45
N SER A 304 -5.00 4.37 -19.55
CA SER A 304 -4.78 3.70 -20.85
C SER A 304 -5.93 2.75 -21.20
N VAL A 305 -7.10 3.30 -21.55
CA VAL A 305 -7.96 2.82 -22.66
C VAL A 305 -8.80 4.01 -23.17
N PRO A 306 -8.52 4.52 -24.38
CA PRO A 306 -9.60 4.98 -25.24
C PRO A 306 -9.48 4.40 -26.65
N GLY A 307 -10.57 3.83 -27.17
CA GLY A 307 -10.75 3.60 -28.61
C GLY A 307 -11.13 2.19 -29.04
N SER A 308 -12.42 1.86 -28.97
CA SER A 308 -13.08 1.07 -30.02
C SER A 308 -14.54 1.53 -30.10
N GLN A 309 -14.80 2.54 -30.93
CA GLN A 309 -16.14 2.84 -31.44
C GLN A 309 -16.48 1.83 -32.54
N GLY A 310 -17.71 1.31 -32.54
CA GLY A 310 -18.30 0.62 -33.69
C GLY A 310 -19.11 -0.63 -33.34
N ALA A 311 -20.35 -0.44 -32.85
CA ALA A 311 -21.55 -1.23 -33.18
C ALA A 311 -22.73 -0.84 -32.26
N GLU A 312 -23.53 0.13 -32.73
CA GLU A 312 -25.02 0.28 -32.76
C GLU A 312 -25.98 -0.37 -31.72
N PRO A 313 -27.22 0.18 -31.58
CA PRO A 313 -27.76 0.60 -30.29
C PRO A 313 -28.95 -0.26 -29.78
N GLY A 314 -29.18 -0.19 -28.46
CA GLY A 314 -30.43 -0.67 -27.88
C GLY A 314 -30.65 -0.11 -26.48
N TRP A 315 -31.56 0.87 -26.40
CA TRP A 315 -32.47 1.18 -25.30
C TRP A 315 -31.91 1.13 -23.87
N TRP A 316 -31.88 2.26 -23.16
CA TRP A 316 -32.47 2.41 -21.81
C TRP A 316 -32.54 3.91 -21.45
N GLY A 317 -33.71 4.34 -20.99
CA GLY A 317 -34.09 5.73 -20.79
C GLY A 317 -33.39 6.43 -19.63
N HIS A 318 -33.35 7.76 -19.77
CA HIS A 318 -32.87 8.72 -18.79
C HIS A 318 -33.71 8.71 -17.49
N HIS A 319 -33.04 8.56 -16.34
CA HIS A 319 -33.48 9.16 -15.07
C HIS A 319 -32.26 9.58 -14.23
N PRO A 320 -32.32 10.74 -13.54
CA PRO A 320 -31.18 11.28 -12.78
C PRO A 320 -31.03 10.58 -11.42
N PRO A 321 -29.81 10.43 -10.87
CA PRO A 321 -29.60 9.73 -9.61
C PRO A 321 -30.00 10.60 -8.41
N ARG A 322 -30.96 10.10 -7.61
CA ARG A 322 -31.27 10.61 -6.27
C ARG A 322 -30.18 10.19 -5.27
N HIS A 323 -29.81 11.12 -4.39
CA HIS A 323 -28.81 10.91 -3.35
C HIS A 323 -29.30 9.90 -2.29
N LEU A 324 -28.46 8.92 -1.98
CA LEU A 324 -28.66 7.92 -0.93
C LEU A 324 -27.63 8.17 0.19
N LEU A 325 -28.11 8.47 1.40
CA LEU A 325 -27.30 8.62 2.61
C LEU A 325 -27.50 7.40 3.51
N TRP A 326 -26.41 6.83 4.03
CA TRP A 326 -26.41 5.61 4.82
C TRP A 326 -26.11 5.93 6.29
N ASN A 327 -27.07 5.67 7.18
CA ASN A 327 -26.92 5.80 8.64
C ASN A 327 -27.10 4.44 9.31
N GLY A 328 -26.00 3.70 9.44
CA GLY A 328 -25.80 2.72 10.51
C GLY A 328 -26.53 1.39 10.43
N HIS A 329 -27.85 1.33 10.19
CA HIS A 329 -28.60 0.06 10.33
C HIS A 329 -29.85 -0.13 9.43
N ASN A 330 -30.24 0.82 8.55
CA ASN A 330 -31.19 0.54 7.45
C ASN A 330 -31.20 1.67 6.40
N TRP A 331 -31.67 1.38 5.18
CA TRP A 331 -31.90 2.41 4.13
C TRP A 331 -33.27 3.07 4.31
N SER A 332 -33.32 4.40 4.41
CA SER A 332 -34.58 5.15 4.40
C SER A 332 -34.48 6.34 3.43
N ILE A 333 -35.52 6.51 2.61
CA ILE A 333 -35.69 7.62 1.67
C ILE A 333 -36.42 8.73 2.43
N SER A 334 -35.77 9.87 2.67
CA SER A 334 -36.44 11.04 3.25
C SER A 334 -36.95 11.98 2.16
N GLY A 335 -38.25 12.27 2.20
CA GLY A 335 -38.93 13.25 1.36
C GLY A 335 -40.42 13.33 1.69
N SER A 336 -40.77 14.15 2.68
CA SER A 336 -42.14 14.62 2.96
C SER A 336 -42.43 15.88 2.11
N PRO A 337 -43.67 16.43 2.00
CA PRO A 337 -44.89 16.14 2.77
C PRO A 337 -46.22 16.05 1.98
N SER A 338 -47.28 15.79 2.76
CA SER A 338 -48.70 16.17 2.60
C SER A 338 -49.54 15.48 1.52
N LEU A 339 -50.49 14.63 1.95
CA LEU A 339 -51.91 14.97 2.10
C LEU A 339 -52.69 13.72 2.56
N GLN A 340 -53.53 13.89 3.60
CA GLN A 340 -54.91 13.38 3.78
C GLN A 340 -55.23 11.95 3.32
N ASP A 341 -55.94 11.07 4.01
CA ASP A 341 -56.90 11.12 5.12
C ASP A 341 -57.21 9.61 5.39
N ASN A 342 -57.38 9.17 6.63
CA ASN A 342 -58.66 8.67 7.20
C ASN A 342 -58.83 7.14 7.35
N TRP A 343 -59.25 6.75 8.57
CA TRP A 343 -60.08 5.60 9.02
C TRP A 343 -59.73 4.19 8.47
N TYR A 344 -59.47 3.13 9.25
CA TYR A 344 -60.09 2.61 10.48
C TYR A 344 -59.08 1.79 11.30
#